data_AF-A0A7L0J8P6-F1
#
_entry.id   AF-A0A7L0J8P6-F1
#
_cell.length_a   1.000
_cell.length_b   1.000
_cell.length_c   1.000
_cell.angle_alpha   90.00
_cell.angle_beta   90.00
_cell.angle_gamma   90.00
#
_symmetry.space_group_name_H-M   'P 1'
#
loop_
_entity.id
_entity.type
_entity.pdbx_description
1 polymer ?
#
loop_
_entity_poly.entity_id
_entity_poly.type
_entity_poly.pdbx_seq_one_letter_code
_entity_poly.pdbx_strand_id
1 'polypeptide(L)'
;FYGRASLLLLLTSAFLLAEGGRILVIPQDGSHWLSMRPVVEKLQQKGHEVVVVVPSTSLYMTSKEPQNYTVRVYPTPYPDGHLGAMLKAFTDAHFVGGSVLNLIIASYRSTVELSKVFFMNCESLLHDRDLMRDLRESKFDVVFTDPILLCGPVVAEYLSVPSVYFLRGFPCGMDFDATQCPNPPSYIPRFFLYHSDTMTFAQRVKNMLVHLLELFYCKPIYAKLEDLAYEVLKKKVTATELLSRGSFWLMRYDFVFEFPRPVMPNMAFIGGINCQQKKKLSQ
;
A
#
# COMPACT_ATOMS: atom_id res chain seq x y z
N PHE A 1 -30.90 -5.43 -45.44
CA PHE A 1 -31.32 -4.55 -44.32
C PHE A 1 -31.29 -5.26 -42.97
N TYR A 2 -31.93 -6.42 -42.81
CA TYR A 2 -31.95 -7.16 -41.53
C TYR A 2 -30.56 -7.53 -40.96
N GLY A 3 -29.60 -7.98 -41.78
CA GLY A 3 -28.27 -8.34 -41.29
C GLY A 3 -27.44 -7.18 -40.71
N ARG A 4 -27.67 -5.94 -41.16
CA ARG A 4 -26.99 -4.74 -40.62
C ARG A 4 -27.60 -4.28 -39.29
N ALA A 5 -28.92 -4.44 -39.12
CA ALA A 5 -29.60 -4.13 -37.87
C ALA A 5 -29.24 -5.13 -36.76
N SER A 6 -29.16 -6.43 -37.08
CA SER A 6 -28.71 -7.46 -36.14
C SER A 6 -27.26 -7.28 -35.71
N LEU A 7 -26.38 -6.85 -36.62
CA LEU A 7 -24.98 -6.56 -36.31
C LEU A 7 -24.85 -5.32 -35.40
N LEU A 8 -25.65 -4.27 -35.64
CA LEU A 8 -25.71 -3.10 -34.75
C LEU A 8 -26.23 -3.47 -33.36
N LEU A 9 -27.28 -4.29 -33.27
CA LEU A 9 -27.84 -4.76 -32.00
C LEU A 9 -26.83 -5.59 -31.19
N LEU A 10 -26.11 -6.51 -31.85
CA LEU A 10 -25.03 -7.31 -31.25
C LEU A 10 -23.86 -6.44 -30.77
N LEU A 11 -23.46 -5.43 -31.54
CA LEU A 11 -22.44 -4.48 -31.14
C LEU A 11 -22.91 -3.63 -29.95
N THR A 12 -24.15 -3.12 -29.96
CA THR A 12 -24.70 -2.35 -28.83
C THR A 12 -24.89 -3.18 -27.57
N SER A 13 -25.25 -4.47 -27.68
CA SER A 13 -25.33 -5.37 -26.52
C SER A 13 -23.94 -5.70 -25.97
N ALA A 14 -22.92 -5.81 -26.83
CA ALA A 14 -21.53 -6.00 -26.38
C ALA A 14 -20.98 -4.75 -25.65
N PHE A 15 -21.39 -3.55 -26.04
CA PHE A 15 -21.07 -2.31 -25.31
C PHE A 15 -21.86 -2.15 -23.99
N LEU A 16 -23.03 -2.78 -23.87
CA LEU A 16 -23.83 -2.80 -22.64
C LEU A 16 -23.38 -3.89 -21.64
N LEU A 17 -22.51 -4.81 -22.05
CA LEU A 17 -22.04 -5.96 -21.27
C LEU A 17 -20.55 -5.86 -20.90
N ALA A 18 -20.01 -4.64 -20.77
CA ALA A 18 -18.73 -4.47 -20.08
C ALA A 18 -18.95 -4.71 -18.58
N GLU A 19 -18.91 -5.97 -18.16
CA GLU A 19 -19.02 -6.37 -16.76
C GLU A 19 -17.74 -5.92 -16.04
N GLY A 20 -17.89 -4.98 -15.09
CA GLY A 20 -16.78 -4.53 -14.28
C GLY A 20 -16.39 -5.60 -13.27
N GLY A 21 -15.10 -5.90 -13.15
CA GLY A 21 -14.61 -6.86 -12.15
C GLY A 21 -14.95 -6.46 -10.71
N ARG A 22 -15.04 -7.46 -9.83
CA ARG A 22 -15.20 -7.32 -8.37
C ARG A 22 -13.84 -7.10 -7.71
N ILE A 23 -13.69 -5.93 -7.10
CA ILE A 23 -12.43 -5.47 -6.51
C ILE A 23 -12.59 -5.41 -4.99
N LEU A 24 -11.77 -6.20 -4.29
CA LEU A 24 -11.61 -6.06 -2.84
C LEU A 24 -10.51 -5.04 -2.56
N VAL A 25 -10.82 -4.02 -1.79
CA VAL A 25 -9.87 -3.00 -1.38
C VAL A 25 -9.47 -3.21 0.06
N ILE A 26 -8.17 -3.46 0.29
CA ILE A 26 -7.55 -3.51 1.61
C ILE A 26 -6.63 -2.29 1.77
N PRO A 27 -7.15 -1.15 2.26
CA PRO A 27 -6.41 0.10 2.36
C PRO A 27 -5.57 0.18 3.64
N GLN A 28 -4.81 1.26 3.75
CA GLN A 28 -4.13 1.69 4.96
C GLN A 28 -4.52 3.14 5.26
N ASP A 29 -4.67 3.48 6.53
CA ASP A 29 -5.15 4.80 6.95
C ASP A 29 -4.16 5.95 6.64
N GLY A 30 -4.55 7.19 6.95
CA GLY A 30 -3.69 8.34 6.80
C GLY A 30 -3.53 8.77 5.34
N SER A 31 -2.32 9.20 5.00
CA SER A 31 -1.97 9.64 3.65
C SER A 31 -2.07 8.54 2.58
N HIS A 32 -2.01 7.28 3.01
CA HIS A 32 -2.18 6.11 2.14
C HIS A 32 -3.60 6.09 1.58
N TRP A 33 -4.60 6.13 2.46
CA TRP A 33 -6.02 6.19 2.07
C TRP A 33 -6.35 7.45 1.29
N LEU A 34 -5.86 8.63 1.71
CA LEU A 34 -6.14 9.88 1.00
C LEU A 34 -5.69 9.85 -0.47
N SER A 35 -4.59 9.16 -0.77
CA SER A 35 -4.11 8.97 -2.16
C SER A 35 -4.84 7.85 -2.90
N MET A 36 -5.28 6.81 -2.17
CA MET A 36 -5.92 5.63 -2.75
C MET A 36 -7.40 5.87 -3.06
N ARG A 37 -8.10 6.63 -2.22
CA ARG A 37 -9.54 6.88 -2.32
C ARG A 37 -9.96 7.41 -3.70
N PRO A 38 -9.29 8.40 -4.31
CA PRO A 38 -9.66 8.86 -5.66
C PRO A 38 -9.58 7.75 -6.73
N VAL A 39 -8.64 6.81 -6.58
CA VAL A 39 -8.50 5.65 -7.49
C VAL A 39 -9.66 4.69 -7.27
N VAL A 40 -10.01 4.40 -6.02
CA VAL A 40 -11.15 3.55 -5.64
C VAL A 40 -12.47 4.12 -6.17
N GLU A 41 -12.70 5.43 -5.98
CA GLU A 41 -13.85 6.14 -6.55
C GLU A 41 -13.87 6.04 -8.07
N LYS A 42 -12.70 6.13 -8.73
CA LYS A 42 -12.63 6.05 -10.19
C LYS A 42 -12.90 4.65 -10.72
N LEU A 43 -12.45 3.61 -10.02
CA LEU A 43 -12.75 2.21 -10.35
C LEU A 43 -14.26 1.96 -10.30
N GLN A 44 -14.91 2.43 -9.24
CA GLN A 44 -16.36 2.36 -9.11
C GLN A 44 -17.07 3.08 -10.27
N GLN A 45 -16.66 4.32 -10.59
CA GLN A 45 -17.22 5.10 -11.71
C GLN A 45 -17.04 4.41 -13.07
N LYS A 46 -16.07 3.51 -13.18
CA LYS A 46 -15.81 2.72 -14.39
C LYS A 46 -16.61 1.42 -14.45
N GLY A 47 -17.51 1.19 -13.48
CA GLY A 47 -18.44 0.06 -13.47
C GLY A 47 -17.95 -1.14 -12.66
N HIS A 48 -16.80 -1.05 -11.98
CA HIS A 48 -16.34 -2.11 -11.09
C HIS A 48 -17.19 -2.17 -9.82
N GLU A 49 -17.51 -3.37 -9.35
CA GLU A 49 -18.05 -3.57 -8.01
C GLU A 49 -16.89 -3.48 -7.02
N VAL A 50 -16.92 -2.49 -6.14
CA VAL A 50 -15.83 -2.19 -5.22
C VAL A 50 -16.30 -2.40 -3.79
N VAL A 51 -15.57 -3.23 -3.04
CA VAL A 51 -15.78 -3.46 -1.62
C VAL A 51 -14.53 -3.01 -0.85
N VAL A 52 -14.68 -2.03 0.04
CA VAL A 52 -13.59 -1.50 0.86
C VAL A 52 -13.72 -2.01 2.28
N VAL A 53 -12.67 -2.65 2.80
CA VAL A 53 -12.60 -3.12 4.17
C VAL A 53 -11.91 -2.07 5.02
N VAL A 54 -12.59 -1.56 6.05
CA VAL A 54 -12.07 -0.48 6.90
C VAL A 54 -12.17 -0.84 8.39
N PRO A 55 -11.24 -0.39 9.23
CA PRO A 55 -11.37 -0.53 10.68
C PRO A 55 -12.54 0.31 11.23
N SER A 56 -13.09 -0.08 12.37
CA SER A 56 -14.15 0.65 13.08
C SER A 56 -13.72 2.04 13.53
N THR A 57 -12.43 2.21 13.83
CA THR A 57 -11.80 3.49 14.18
C THR A 57 -10.74 3.83 13.13
N SER A 58 -10.81 5.05 12.57
CA SER A 58 -9.88 5.52 11.53
C SER A 58 -9.65 7.04 11.63
N LEU A 59 -8.57 7.53 11.02
CA LEU A 59 -8.30 8.96 10.85
C LEU A 59 -9.11 9.54 9.69
N TYR A 60 -9.14 8.84 8.55
CA TYR A 60 -9.74 9.37 7.31
C TYR A 60 -10.65 8.37 6.57
N MET A 61 -10.79 7.13 7.04
CA MET A 61 -11.64 6.11 6.41
C MET A 61 -13.04 6.14 7.03
N THR A 62 -13.87 7.10 6.61
CA THR A 62 -15.23 7.28 7.13
C THR A 62 -16.19 6.26 6.50
N SER A 63 -16.80 5.41 7.32
CA SER A 63 -17.87 4.48 6.90
C SER A 63 -19.28 5.11 6.94
N LYS A 64 -19.41 6.31 7.54
CA LYS A 64 -20.69 6.98 7.81
C LYS A 64 -21.14 7.94 6.71
N GLU A 65 -20.25 8.30 5.79
CA GLU A 65 -20.59 9.18 4.66
C GLU A 65 -21.10 8.33 3.48
N PRO A 66 -22.06 8.82 2.68
CA PRO A 66 -22.51 8.11 1.49
C PRO A 66 -21.34 7.85 0.55
N GLN A 67 -20.99 6.58 0.36
CA GLN A 67 -19.98 6.15 -0.60
C GLN A 67 -20.65 5.46 -1.78
N ASN A 68 -20.08 5.63 -2.97
CA ASN A 68 -20.57 4.94 -4.17
C ASN A 68 -20.09 3.47 -4.23
N TYR A 69 -19.29 3.03 -3.26
CA TYR A 69 -18.77 1.66 -3.11
C TYR A 69 -19.25 1.04 -1.79
N THR A 70 -19.21 -0.29 -1.70
CA THR A 70 -19.59 -1.01 -0.48
C THR A 70 -18.50 -0.92 0.56
N VAL A 71 -18.87 -0.70 1.82
CA VAL A 71 -17.94 -0.67 2.96
C VAL A 71 -18.21 -1.86 3.87
N ARG A 72 -17.15 -2.58 4.26
CA ARG A 72 -17.15 -3.61 5.31
C ARG A 72 -16.30 -3.13 6.46
N VAL A 73 -16.81 -3.25 7.68
CA VAL A 73 -16.16 -2.73 8.88
C VAL A 73 -15.74 -3.89 9.77
N TYR A 74 -14.52 -3.86 10.29
CA TYR A 74 -14.03 -4.80 11.31
C TYR A 74 -13.63 -4.04 12.59
N PRO A 75 -13.72 -4.68 13.78
CA PRO A 75 -13.45 -4.01 15.05
C PRO A 75 -11.95 -3.71 15.24
N THR A 76 -11.65 -2.60 15.92
CA THR A 76 -10.28 -2.25 16.35
C THR A 76 -10.07 -2.51 17.84
N PRO A 77 -8.85 -2.90 18.25
CA PRO A 77 -8.53 -3.25 19.64
C PRO A 77 -8.19 -2.02 20.52
N TYR A 78 -8.57 -0.82 20.09
CA TYR A 78 -8.28 0.45 20.78
C TYR A 78 -9.45 1.43 20.61
N PRO A 79 -9.62 2.39 21.55
CA PRO A 79 -10.72 3.34 21.50
C PRO A 79 -10.51 4.46 20.48
N ASP A 80 -11.59 5.18 20.19
CA ASP A 80 -11.55 6.41 19.40
C ASP A 80 -10.55 7.43 19.97
N GLY A 81 -9.90 8.18 19.08
CA GLY A 81 -8.86 9.16 19.44
C GLY A 81 -7.46 8.59 19.62
N HIS A 82 -7.27 7.27 19.74
CA HIS A 82 -5.94 6.65 19.83
C HIS A 82 -5.03 7.03 18.65
N LEU A 83 -5.55 6.93 17.43
CA LEU A 83 -4.82 7.29 16.20
C LEU A 83 -4.47 8.79 16.15
N GLY A 84 -5.37 9.65 16.64
CA GLY A 84 -5.14 11.10 16.71
C GLY A 84 -4.02 11.45 17.70
N ALA A 85 -4.01 10.82 18.87
CA ALA A 85 -2.95 11.00 19.86
C ALA A 85 -1.59 10.53 19.33
N MET A 86 -1.56 9.39 18.62
CA MET A 86 -0.36 8.90 17.97
C MET A 86 0.15 9.84 16.87
N LEU A 87 -0.75 10.35 16.01
CA LEU A 87 -0.38 11.33 14.99
C LEU A 87 0.19 12.61 15.61
N LYS A 88 -0.38 13.06 16.73
CA LYS A 88 0.16 14.18 17.49
C LYS A 88 1.57 13.87 18.02
N ALA A 89 1.77 12.72 18.66
CA ALA A 89 3.09 12.32 19.17
C ALA A 89 4.13 12.20 18.05
N PHE A 90 3.73 11.67 16.89
CA PHE A 90 4.56 11.64 15.69
C PHE A 90 4.96 13.06 15.26
N THR A 91 3.99 13.96 15.16
CA THR A 91 4.25 15.35 14.74
C THR A 91 5.17 16.06 15.73
N ASP A 92 4.92 15.93 17.03
CA ASP A 92 5.73 16.54 18.08
C ASP A 92 7.18 15.99 18.06
N ALA A 93 7.39 14.73 17.68
CA ALA A 93 8.73 14.13 17.60
C ALA A 93 9.53 14.53 16.35
N HIS A 94 8.85 14.90 15.25
CA HIS A 94 9.47 15.15 13.94
C HIS A 94 9.56 16.62 13.55
N PHE A 95 8.73 17.48 14.15
CA PHE A 95 8.69 18.92 13.85
C PHE A 95 9.40 19.78 14.91
N VAL A 96 10.24 19.16 15.74
CA VAL A 96 11.09 19.85 16.71
C VAL A 96 12.54 19.86 16.18
N GLY A 97 13.17 21.04 16.20
CA GLY A 97 14.57 21.18 15.80
C GLY A 97 15.49 20.33 16.67
N GLY A 98 16.45 19.63 16.05
CA GLY A 98 17.34 18.71 16.75
C GLY A 98 18.54 18.29 15.91
N SER A 99 19.44 17.50 16.51
CA SER A 99 20.57 16.92 15.78
C SER A 99 20.09 15.84 14.79
N VAL A 100 20.89 15.56 13.76
CA VAL A 100 20.61 14.48 12.79
C VAL A 100 20.42 13.13 13.51
N LEU A 101 21.19 12.87 14.57
CA LEU A 101 21.06 11.66 15.37
C LEU A 101 19.69 11.57 16.06
N ASN A 102 19.19 12.67 16.61
CA ASN A 102 17.87 12.71 17.23
C ASN A 102 16.76 12.45 16.20
N LEU A 103 16.89 13.01 14.99
CA LEU A 103 15.94 12.76 13.90
C LEU A 103 15.91 11.29 13.49
N ILE A 104 17.07 10.63 13.39
CA ILE A 104 17.16 9.20 13.08
C ILE A 104 16.48 8.36 14.17
N ILE A 105 16.77 8.65 15.45
CA ILE A 105 16.18 7.94 16.58
C ILE A 105 14.66 8.14 16.63
N ALA A 106 14.19 9.38 16.43
CA ALA A 106 12.77 9.70 16.37
C ALA A 106 12.08 8.97 15.21
N SER A 107 12.68 8.98 14.02
CA SER A 107 12.19 8.25 12.84
C SER A 107 12.06 6.76 13.08
N TYR A 108 13.06 6.14 13.69
CA TYR A 108 13.02 4.73 14.02
C TYR A 108 11.89 4.42 15.02
N ARG A 109 11.81 5.17 16.13
CA ARG A 109 10.74 4.97 17.14
C ARG A 109 9.35 5.14 16.53
N SER A 110 9.15 6.20 15.76
CA SER A 110 7.88 6.45 15.07
C SER A 110 7.52 5.33 14.10
N THR A 111 8.49 4.81 13.34
CA THR A 111 8.28 3.68 12.43
C THR A 111 7.83 2.44 13.19
N VAL A 112 8.47 2.14 14.33
CA VAL A 112 8.10 1.01 15.19
C VAL A 112 6.70 1.16 15.76
N GLU A 113 6.33 2.34 16.30
CA GLU A 113 4.99 2.57 16.85
C GLU A 113 3.89 2.53 15.78
N LEU A 114 4.11 3.15 14.62
CA LEU A 114 3.16 3.06 13.49
C LEU A 114 2.99 1.62 13.03
N SER A 115 4.09 0.85 12.98
CA SER A 115 4.05 -0.55 12.56
C SER A 115 3.21 -1.42 13.51
N LYS A 116 3.24 -1.14 14.82
CA LYS A 116 2.39 -1.85 15.79
C LYS A 116 0.91 -1.66 15.50
N VAL A 117 0.49 -0.46 15.14
CA VAL A 117 -0.94 -0.18 14.90
C VAL A 117 -1.43 -0.80 13.60
N PHE A 118 -0.65 -0.70 12.54
CA PHE A 118 -0.95 -1.41 11.31
C PHE A 118 -1.00 -2.93 11.53
N PHE A 119 -0.10 -3.48 12.35
CA PHE A 119 -0.14 -4.88 12.76
C PHE A 119 -1.41 -5.22 13.53
N MET A 120 -1.77 -4.47 14.58
CA MET A 120 -2.98 -4.69 15.39
C MET A 120 -4.25 -4.64 14.54
N ASN A 121 -4.31 -3.71 13.59
CA ASN A 121 -5.40 -3.60 12.63
C ASN A 121 -5.47 -4.82 11.72
N CYS A 122 -4.32 -5.31 11.24
CA CYS A 122 -4.28 -6.49 10.40
C CYS A 122 -4.67 -7.76 11.14
N GLU A 123 -4.14 -7.95 12.35
CA GLU A 123 -4.50 -9.05 13.25
C GLU A 123 -6.01 -9.08 13.50
N SER A 124 -6.60 -7.93 13.84
CA SER A 124 -8.04 -7.82 14.08
C SER A 124 -8.88 -8.18 12.84
N LEU A 125 -8.46 -7.75 11.65
CA LEU A 125 -9.13 -8.14 10.40
C LEU A 125 -9.02 -9.64 10.14
N LEU A 126 -7.82 -10.21 10.24
CA LEU A 126 -7.56 -11.62 9.91
C LEU A 126 -8.17 -12.58 10.94
N HIS A 127 -8.40 -12.11 12.17
CA HIS A 127 -9.10 -12.86 13.23
C HIS A 127 -10.62 -12.70 13.21
N ASP A 128 -11.17 -11.75 12.45
CA ASP A 128 -12.61 -11.65 12.19
C ASP A 128 -13.05 -12.78 11.23
N ARG A 129 -13.40 -13.93 11.82
CA ARG A 129 -13.71 -15.16 11.08
C ARG A 129 -14.92 -15.02 10.18
N ASP A 130 -15.94 -14.29 10.62
CA ASP A 130 -17.16 -14.11 9.86
C ASP A 130 -16.89 -13.21 8.65
N LEU A 131 -16.22 -12.06 8.85
CA LEU A 131 -15.85 -11.20 7.74
C LEU A 131 -14.91 -11.90 6.76
N MET A 132 -13.88 -12.60 7.23
CA MET A 132 -12.93 -13.31 6.35
C MET A 132 -13.60 -14.44 5.56
N ARG A 133 -14.59 -15.14 6.15
CA ARG A 133 -15.41 -16.12 5.43
C ARG A 133 -16.25 -15.44 4.36
N ASP A 134 -16.95 -14.36 4.71
CA ASP A 134 -17.81 -13.62 3.78
C ASP A 134 -17.01 -13.05 2.60
N LEU A 135 -15.79 -12.55 2.85
CA LEU A 135 -14.87 -12.08 1.80
C LEU A 135 -14.44 -13.21 0.86
N ARG A 136 -14.21 -14.42 1.38
CA ARG A 136 -13.88 -15.60 0.58
C ARG A 136 -15.05 -16.04 -0.29
N GLU A 137 -16.25 -16.09 0.27
CA GLU A 137 -17.47 -16.48 -0.45
C GLU A 137 -17.90 -15.45 -1.50
N SER A 138 -17.45 -14.20 -1.33
CA SER A 138 -17.72 -13.11 -2.27
C SER A 138 -16.95 -13.22 -3.59
N LYS A 139 -15.99 -14.14 -3.78
CA LYS A 139 -15.33 -14.40 -5.09
C LYS A 139 -14.87 -13.13 -5.83
N PHE A 140 -13.95 -12.38 -5.22
CA PHE A 140 -13.33 -11.21 -5.85
C PHE A 140 -12.37 -11.62 -6.98
N ASP A 141 -12.25 -10.75 -7.99
CA ASP A 141 -11.32 -10.96 -9.12
C ASP A 141 -9.90 -10.47 -8.78
N VAL A 142 -9.79 -9.44 -7.94
CA VAL A 142 -8.51 -8.84 -7.57
C VAL A 142 -8.57 -8.18 -6.20
N VAL A 143 -7.47 -8.27 -5.45
CA VAL A 143 -7.24 -7.45 -4.26
C VAL A 143 -6.42 -6.22 -4.63
N PHE A 144 -7.01 -5.04 -4.47
CA PHE A 144 -6.32 -3.76 -4.61
C PHE A 144 -5.91 -3.25 -3.22
N THR A 145 -4.61 -3.09 -2.97
CA THR A 145 -4.14 -2.82 -1.60
C THR A 145 -2.92 -1.92 -1.56
N ASP A 146 -2.80 -1.10 -0.52
CA ASP A 146 -1.49 -0.61 -0.11
C ASP A 146 -0.80 -1.73 0.70
N PRO A 147 0.26 -2.34 0.17
CA PRO A 147 0.84 -3.54 0.75
C PRO A 147 1.69 -3.26 1.99
N ILE A 148 1.77 -2.01 2.49
CA ILE A 148 2.59 -1.72 3.68
C ILE A 148 2.18 -2.65 4.84
N LEU A 149 3.18 -3.31 5.43
CA LEU A 149 3.00 -4.34 6.47
C LEU A 149 2.06 -5.48 6.06
N LEU A 150 2.10 -5.84 4.78
CA LEU A 150 1.63 -7.08 4.11
C LEU A 150 0.21 -7.57 4.43
N CYS A 151 -0.65 -6.77 5.05
CA CYS A 151 -1.99 -7.22 5.37
C CYS A 151 -2.80 -7.60 4.13
N GLY A 152 -2.83 -6.70 3.13
CA GLY A 152 -3.46 -6.97 1.85
C GLY A 152 -2.88 -8.18 1.11
N PRO A 153 -1.54 -8.32 1.00
CA PRO A 153 -0.91 -9.54 0.51
C PRO A 153 -1.35 -10.83 1.23
N VAL A 154 -1.45 -10.83 2.57
CA VAL A 154 -1.94 -12.00 3.34
C VAL A 154 -3.40 -12.29 2.99
N VAL A 155 -4.24 -11.26 2.93
CA VAL A 155 -5.66 -11.41 2.53
C VAL A 155 -5.77 -11.97 1.11
N ALA A 156 -5.00 -11.45 0.15
CA ALA A 156 -5.00 -11.93 -1.23
C ALA A 156 -4.61 -13.41 -1.32
N GLU A 157 -3.57 -13.83 -0.59
CA GLU A 157 -3.17 -15.23 -0.52
C GLU A 157 -4.26 -16.11 0.14
N TYR A 158 -4.85 -15.65 1.24
CA TYR A 158 -5.93 -16.38 1.94
C TYR A 158 -7.16 -16.61 1.06
N LEU A 159 -7.46 -15.64 0.19
CA LEU A 159 -8.56 -15.69 -0.77
C LEU A 159 -8.17 -16.41 -2.07
N SER A 160 -6.88 -16.64 -2.31
CA SER A 160 -6.32 -17.17 -3.56
C SER A 160 -6.68 -16.31 -4.78
N VAL A 161 -6.55 -14.99 -4.63
CA VAL A 161 -6.89 -13.97 -5.63
C VAL A 161 -5.64 -13.14 -5.95
N PRO A 162 -5.39 -12.74 -7.22
CA PRO A 162 -4.27 -11.88 -7.56
C PRO A 162 -4.36 -10.52 -6.85
N SER A 163 -3.22 -9.85 -6.68
CA SER A 163 -3.17 -8.55 -6.00
C SER A 163 -2.47 -7.47 -6.82
N VAL A 164 -3.02 -6.26 -6.74
CA VAL A 164 -2.48 -5.04 -7.31
C VAL A 164 -2.06 -4.13 -6.16
N TYR A 165 -0.80 -3.74 -6.15
CA TYR A 165 -0.22 -2.97 -5.07
C TYR A 165 -0.18 -1.49 -5.38
N PHE A 166 -0.54 -0.67 -4.40
CA PHE A 166 -0.56 0.78 -4.45
C PHE A 166 0.42 1.34 -3.41
N LEU A 167 1.69 1.49 -3.77
CA LEU A 167 2.78 1.75 -2.82
C LEU A 167 3.65 2.94 -3.21
N ARG A 168 4.23 3.62 -2.22
CA ARG A 168 5.33 4.60 -2.44
C ARG A 168 6.72 3.96 -2.33
N GLY A 169 6.85 2.93 -1.49
CA GLY A 169 8.08 2.21 -1.19
C GLY A 169 7.95 1.51 0.16
N PHE A 170 8.91 0.64 0.49
CA PHE A 170 8.99 0.00 1.81
C PHE A 170 10.21 0.48 2.60
N PRO A 171 10.13 0.48 3.95
CA PRO A 171 11.33 0.56 4.77
C PRO A 171 12.40 -0.40 4.26
N CYS A 172 13.62 0.11 4.10
CA CYS A 172 14.81 -0.69 3.82
C CYS A 172 14.80 -1.37 2.44
N GLY A 173 13.92 -0.96 1.54
CA GLY A 173 13.92 -1.41 0.15
C GLY A 173 13.37 -2.81 -0.07
N MET A 174 12.52 -3.31 0.84
CA MET A 174 11.87 -4.62 0.68
C MET A 174 11.09 -4.77 -0.64
N ASP A 175 10.54 -3.67 -1.17
CA ASP A 175 9.92 -3.63 -2.48
C ASP A 175 10.90 -3.98 -3.61
N PHE A 176 12.17 -3.59 -3.50
CA PHE A 176 13.20 -3.95 -4.48
C PHE A 176 13.57 -5.43 -4.39
N ASP A 177 13.69 -5.96 -3.17
CA ASP A 177 13.95 -7.39 -2.97
C ASP A 177 12.79 -8.24 -3.49
N ALA A 178 11.54 -7.82 -3.25
CA ALA A 178 10.35 -8.54 -3.72
C ALA A 178 10.18 -8.48 -5.24
N THR A 179 10.48 -7.33 -5.86
CA THR A 179 10.39 -7.16 -7.31
C THR A 179 11.64 -7.62 -8.06
N GLN A 180 12.73 -7.95 -7.35
CA GLN A 180 14.05 -8.23 -7.92
C GLN A 180 14.62 -7.04 -8.73
N CYS A 181 14.15 -5.82 -8.47
CA CYS A 181 14.69 -4.62 -9.09
C CYS A 181 16.04 -4.25 -8.45
N PRO A 182 17.09 -3.94 -9.23
CA PRO A 182 18.38 -3.55 -8.67
C PRO A 182 18.30 -2.29 -7.79
N ASN A 183 18.86 -2.37 -6.57
CA ASN A 183 19.00 -1.22 -5.66
C ASN A 183 20.45 -1.06 -5.13
N PRO A 184 21.43 -0.80 -6.01
CA PRO A 184 22.85 -0.86 -5.66
C PRO A 184 23.31 0.34 -4.80
N PRO A 185 23.97 0.09 -3.64
CA PRO A 185 24.48 1.15 -2.77
C PRO A 185 25.70 1.89 -3.35
N SER A 186 26.20 1.51 -4.53
CA SER A 186 27.33 2.20 -5.17
C SER A 186 26.94 3.55 -5.77
N TYR A 187 25.68 3.73 -6.17
CA TYR A 187 25.17 4.99 -6.72
C TYR A 187 23.75 5.34 -6.25
N ILE A 188 23.00 4.43 -5.60
CA ILE A 188 21.71 4.78 -5.00
C ILE A 188 21.93 5.13 -3.52
N PRO A 189 21.72 6.38 -3.10
CA PRO A 189 21.94 6.80 -1.73
C PRO A 189 20.87 6.24 -0.78
N ARG A 190 21.30 5.84 0.41
CA ARG A 190 20.44 5.39 1.51
C ARG A 190 19.83 6.58 2.23
N PHE A 191 18.68 6.35 2.84
CA PHE A 191 17.99 7.37 3.63
C PHE A 191 18.92 7.93 4.73
N PHE A 192 18.69 9.18 5.12
CA PHE A 192 19.44 9.94 6.13
C PHE A 192 20.89 10.33 5.77
N LEU A 193 21.46 9.83 4.66
CA LEU A 193 22.80 10.23 4.24
C LEU A 193 22.86 11.50 3.40
N TYR A 194 21.72 11.96 2.86
CA TYR A 194 21.60 13.16 2.01
C TYR A 194 22.65 13.19 0.88
N HIS A 195 22.97 12.03 0.33
CA HIS A 195 23.86 11.88 -0.82
C HIS A 195 23.06 11.96 -2.13
N SER A 196 23.72 12.37 -3.21
CA SER A 196 23.18 12.23 -4.58
C SER A 196 23.64 10.92 -5.22
N ASP A 197 23.30 10.69 -6.48
CA ASP A 197 23.83 9.62 -7.30
C ASP A 197 25.33 9.77 -7.63
N THR A 198 25.87 10.96 -7.41
CA THR A 198 27.30 11.26 -7.54
C THR A 198 27.98 11.23 -6.18
N MET A 199 28.50 10.06 -5.79
CA MET A 199 29.19 9.82 -4.51
C MET A 199 30.70 9.62 -4.68
N THR A 200 31.48 10.27 -3.81
CA THR A 200 32.90 9.95 -3.56
C THR A 200 33.07 8.55 -2.99
N PHE A 201 34.30 8.00 -3.04
CA PHE A 201 34.59 6.70 -2.43
C PHE A 201 34.16 6.61 -0.96
N ALA A 202 34.49 7.62 -0.14
CA ALA A 202 34.12 7.64 1.26
C ALA A 202 32.59 7.68 1.48
N GLN A 203 31.85 8.41 0.64
CA GLN A 203 30.39 8.42 0.68
C GLN A 203 29.81 7.05 0.29
N ARG A 204 30.37 6.38 -0.73
CA ARG A 204 29.96 5.01 -1.11
C ARG A 204 30.20 4.01 0.02
N VAL A 205 31.33 4.11 0.72
CA VAL A 205 31.62 3.27 1.90
C VAL A 205 30.58 3.51 3.00
N LYS A 206 30.28 4.77 3.34
CA LYS A 206 29.22 5.09 4.32
C LYS A 206 27.86 4.55 3.88
N ASN A 207 27.53 4.69 2.60
CA ASN A 207 26.29 4.21 2.02
C ASN A 207 26.15 2.69 2.12
N MET A 208 27.23 1.96 1.84
CA MET A 208 27.30 0.51 2.01
C MET A 208 27.14 0.09 3.49
N LEU A 209 27.77 0.82 4.42
CA LEU A 209 27.62 0.52 5.85
C LEU A 209 26.16 0.69 6.31
N VAL A 210 25.47 1.76 5.89
CA VAL A 210 24.04 1.93 6.19
C VAL A 210 23.20 0.81 5.59
N HIS A 211 23.47 0.42 4.35
CA HIS A 211 22.79 -0.71 3.71
C HIS A 211 22.98 -2.02 4.48
N LEU A 212 24.17 -2.29 5.02
CA LEU A 212 24.40 -3.48 5.85
C LEU A 212 23.65 -3.40 7.19
N LEU A 213 23.53 -2.20 7.78
CA LEU A 213 22.76 -1.99 9.01
C LEU A 213 21.26 -2.23 8.80
N GLU A 214 20.70 -1.82 7.65
CA GLU A 214 19.31 -2.08 7.25
C GLU A 214 18.90 -3.54 7.41
N LEU A 215 19.77 -4.48 7.06
CA LEU A 215 19.50 -5.92 7.18
C LEU A 215 19.19 -6.36 8.63
N PHE A 216 19.70 -5.64 9.63
CA PHE A 216 19.51 -5.97 11.03
C PHE A 216 18.32 -5.25 11.67
N TYR A 217 18.15 -3.95 11.43
CA TYR A 217 17.11 -3.19 12.13
C TYR A 217 15.72 -3.32 11.49
N CYS A 218 15.62 -3.76 10.24
CA CYS A 218 14.33 -3.85 9.54
C CYS A 218 13.70 -5.24 9.66
N LYS A 219 14.51 -6.29 9.81
CA LYS A 219 14.02 -7.67 9.97
C LYS A 219 12.98 -7.83 11.10
N PRO A 220 13.14 -7.21 12.28
CA PRO A 220 12.14 -7.29 13.36
C PRO A 220 10.79 -6.66 13.02
N ILE A 221 10.73 -5.70 12.09
CA ILE A 221 9.49 -5.02 11.68
C ILE A 221 8.53 -6.02 11.03
N TYR A 222 9.08 -6.97 10.27
CA TYR A 222 8.30 -7.91 9.47
C TYR A 222 8.14 -9.29 10.11
N ALA A 223 8.98 -9.66 11.07
CA ALA A 223 8.95 -10.99 11.70
C ALA A 223 7.57 -11.33 12.33
N LYS A 224 6.97 -10.40 13.08
CA LYS A 224 5.65 -10.61 13.69
C LYS A 224 4.55 -10.88 12.66
N LEU A 225 4.70 -10.28 11.48
CA LEU A 225 3.75 -10.42 10.40
C LEU A 225 3.93 -11.73 9.65
N GLU A 226 5.16 -12.24 9.53
CA GLU A 226 5.41 -13.60 9.05
C GLU A 226 4.77 -14.64 10.00
N ASP A 227 4.83 -14.42 11.31
CA ASP A 227 4.17 -15.27 12.30
C ASP A 227 2.64 -15.25 12.13
N LEU A 228 2.04 -14.07 11.98
CA LEU A 228 0.60 -13.91 11.72
C LEU A 228 0.19 -14.55 10.39
N ALA A 229 0.98 -14.35 9.33
CA ALA A 229 0.74 -14.96 8.02
C ALA A 229 0.81 -16.49 8.12
N TYR A 230 1.76 -17.04 8.86
CA TYR A 230 1.83 -18.48 9.12
C TYR A 230 0.60 -18.99 9.88
N GLU A 231 0.13 -18.26 10.88
CA GLU A 231 -1.06 -18.62 11.65
C GLU A 231 -2.31 -18.70 10.75
N VAL A 232 -2.49 -17.73 9.85
CA VAL A 232 -3.68 -17.60 9.00
C VAL A 232 -3.62 -18.54 7.80
N LEU A 233 -2.47 -18.61 7.13
CA LEU A 233 -2.28 -19.37 5.88
C LEU A 233 -1.88 -20.83 6.13
N LYS A 234 -1.45 -21.18 7.36
CA LYS A 234 -0.91 -22.50 7.73
C LYS A 234 0.27 -22.94 6.85
N LYS A 235 0.99 -21.97 6.28
CA LYS A 235 2.14 -22.16 5.40
C LYS A 235 3.24 -21.18 5.77
N LYS A 236 4.47 -21.67 5.88
CA LYS A 236 5.63 -20.80 6.12
C LYS A 236 5.89 -19.97 4.86
N VAL A 237 5.83 -18.65 4.99
CA VAL A 237 6.08 -17.68 3.92
C VAL A 237 6.89 -16.54 4.50
N THR A 238 7.89 -16.06 3.76
CA THR A 238 8.63 -14.85 4.16
C THR A 238 7.90 -13.60 3.70
N ALA A 239 8.15 -12.47 4.35
CA ALA A 239 7.62 -11.18 3.98
C ALA A 239 7.89 -10.83 2.52
N THR A 240 9.14 -11.03 2.08
CA THR A 240 9.58 -10.80 0.71
C THR A 240 8.94 -11.75 -0.29
N GLU A 241 8.77 -13.04 0.06
CA GLU A 241 8.09 -14.02 -0.79
C GLU A 241 6.60 -13.72 -0.96
N LEU A 242 5.93 -13.29 0.12
CA LEU A 242 4.52 -12.93 0.04
C LEU A 242 4.35 -11.68 -0.84
N LEU A 243 5.22 -10.68 -0.65
CA LEU A 243 5.20 -9.45 -1.42
C LEU A 243 5.59 -9.68 -2.89
N SER A 244 6.45 -10.64 -3.21
CA SER A 244 6.83 -10.91 -4.62
C SER A 244 5.67 -11.48 -5.47
N ARG A 245 4.57 -11.91 -4.84
CA ARG A 245 3.37 -12.44 -5.51
C ARG A 245 2.44 -11.34 -6.04
N GLY A 246 2.75 -10.07 -5.80
CA GLY A 246 2.02 -8.93 -6.37
C GLY A 246 2.00 -8.99 -7.90
N SER A 247 0.81 -9.05 -8.48
CA SER A 247 0.62 -9.20 -9.93
C SER A 247 0.96 -7.91 -10.67
N PHE A 248 0.63 -6.75 -10.10
CA PHE A 248 0.93 -5.44 -10.68
C PHE A 248 1.23 -4.40 -9.60
N TRP A 249 2.16 -3.50 -9.89
CA TRP A 249 2.69 -2.52 -8.94
C TRP A 249 2.43 -1.10 -9.43
N LEU A 250 1.52 -0.40 -8.76
CA LEU A 250 1.25 1.01 -8.96
C LEU A 250 2.11 1.83 -8.00
N MET A 251 3.21 2.36 -8.53
CA MET A 251 4.19 3.14 -7.81
C MET A 251 3.72 4.58 -7.68
N ARG A 252 3.49 5.06 -6.45
CA ARG A 252 2.93 6.39 -6.11
C ARG A 252 3.93 7.53 -6.26
N TYR A 253 4.75 7.47 -7.31
CA TYR A 253 5.79 8.43 -7.62
C TYR A 253 6.09 8.43 -9.11
N ASP A 254 6.75 9.49 -9.55
CA ASP A 254 7.20 9.63 -10.93
C ASP A 254 8.69 9.26 -11.03
N PHE A 255 9.08 8.59 -12.10
CA PHE A 255 10.45 8.14 -12.32
C PHE A 255 11.45 9.30 -12.45
N VAL A 256 10.99 10.51 -12.81
CA VAL A 256 11.83 11.71 -12.93
C VAL A 256 12.44 12.13 -11.58
N PHE A 257 11.80 11.78 -10.46
CA PHE A 257 12.29 12.11 -9.11
C PHE A 257 13.08 10.98 -8.44
N GLU A 258 13.39 9.92 -9.18
CA GLU A 258 14.01 8.71 -8.64
C GLU A 258 15.36 8.44 -9.30
N PHE A 259 16.23 7.72 -8.59
CA PHE A 259 17.53 7.35 -9.12
C PHE A 259 17.39 6.33 -10.25
N PRO A 260 18.18 6.45 -11.34
CA PRO A 260 18.03 5.62 -12.52
C PRO A 260 18.35 4.16 -12.20
N ARG A 261 17.38 3.27 -12.46
CA ARG A 261 17.53 1.83 -12.29
C ARG A 261 16.51 1.05 -13.12
N PRO A 262 16.79 -0.22 -13.46
CA PRO A 262 15.82 -1.09 -14.11
C PRO A 262 14.59 -1.33 -13.23
N VAL A 263 13.43 -1.49 -13.87
CA VAL A 263 12.16 -1.87 -13.24
C VAL A 263 11.50 -3.02 -13.98
N MET A 264 10.59 -3.72 -13.30
CA MET A 264 9.88 -4.85 -13.88
C MET A 264 8.74 -4.40 -14.82
N PRO A 265 8.37 -5.20 -15.84
CA PRO A 265 7.30 -4.88 -16.78
C PRO A 265 5.91 -4.72 -16.16
N ASN A 266 5.69 -5.30 -14.97
CA ASN A 266 4.41 -5.22 -14.24
C ASN A 266 4.35 -4.04 -13.26
N MET A 267 5.17 -3.01 -13.47
CA MET A 267 5.22 -1.80 -12.66
C MET A 267 4.78 -0.58 -13.47
N ALA A 268 3.94 0.27 -12.90
CA ALA A 268 3.55 1.56 -13.47
C ALA A 268 3.77 2.70 -12.48
N PHE A 269 4.41 3.76 -12.94
CA PHE A 269 4.61 4.99 -12.19
C PHE A 269 3.41 5.90 -12.34
N ILE A 270 2.72 6.14 -11.24
CA ILE A 270 1.50 6.93 -11.19
C ILE A 270 1.71 8.18 -10.32
N GLY A 271 2.89 8.80 -10.43
CA GLY A 271 3.14 10.12 -9.87
C GLY A 271 2.13 11.15 -10.38
N GLY A 272 1.77 12.12 -9.53
CA GLY A 272 0.85 13.20 -9.92
C GLY A 272 -0.65 12.86 -9.86
N ILE A 273 -1.05 11.65 -9.46
CA ILE A 273 -2.48 11.29 -9.32
C ILE A 273 -3.25 12.16 -8.32
N ASN A 274 -2.55 12.79 -7.38
CA ASN A 274 -3.14 13.68 -6.39
C ASN A 274 -3.35 15.11 -6.93
N CYS A 275 -2.87 15.42 -8.15
CA CYS A 275 -3.04 16.72 -8.76
C CYS A 275 -4.43 16.86 -9.37
N GLN A 276 -5.26 17.73 -8.79
CA GLN A 276 -6.55 18.09 -9.38
C GLN A 276 -6.38 19.18 -10.44
N GLN A 277 -7.28 19.18 -11.43
CA GLN A 277 -7.37 20.27 -12.39
C GLN A 277 -7.61 21.59 -11.63
N LYS A 278 -6.77 22.60 -11.87
CA LYS A 278 -6.91 23.91 -11.23
C LYS A 278 -8.32 24.45 -11.48
N LYS A 279 -9.07 24.72 -10.40
CA LYS A 279 -10.28 25.52 -10.49
C LYS A 279 -9.89 26.93 -10.97
N LYS A 280 -10.70 27.54 -11.84
CA LYS A 280 -10.52 28.95 -12.18
C LYS A 280 -10.55 29.74 -10.86
N LEU A 281 -9.53 30.56 -10.63
CA LEU A 281 -9.53 31.48 -9.49
C LEU A 281 -10.76 32.38 -9.66
N SER A 282 -11.58 32.48 -8.63
CA SER A 282 -12.63 33.51 -8.59
C SER A 282 -11.92 34.86 -8.63
N GLN A 283 -12.19 35.65 -9.67
CA GLN A 283 -11.82 37.06 -9.70
C GLN A 283 -12.62 37.84 -8.68
#